data_AF-A0A9D9ALU5-F1
#
_entry.id   AF-A0A9D9ALU5-F1
#
_cell.length_a   1.000
_cell.length_b   1.000
_cell.length_c   1.000
_cell.angle_alpha   90.00
_cell.angle_beta   90.00
_cell.angle_gamma   90.00
#
_symmetry.space_group_name_H-M   'P 1'
#
loop_
_entity.id
_entity.type
_entity.pdbx_description
1 polymer ?
#
loop_
_entity_poly.entity_id
_entity_poly.type
_entity_poly.pdbx_seq_one_letter_code
_entity_poly.pdbx_strand_id
1 'polypeptide(L)'
;MLFISFLCAACLVPSAVVDEQATVEETYDRLQELGIRLAEGVVLQDVLDYRPPVVPGVRFVSMAELQSEIHSGASAEHNADLGSPHHNEPDLTNPMGFMWRLGTERLPADLYERPFETWSDESYAVFSEDILAVDFEMIANPGDYANLLNRLSRLGGGLVVLNNVTDEMPNTWLAELGVSRHATLEFEFQGERHQWRMELNHDWVDPLVFVRFDQLIELTGAPQRLYSLNDGGQSDLFFVSTPATAAELGRFSGAELRDWRSFRDELP
;
A
#
# COMPACT_ATOMS: atom_id res chain seq x y z
N MET A 1 -18.77 14.00 -18.44
CA MET A 1 -17.93 13.67 -17.29
C MET A 1 -18.77 12.84 -16.35
N LEU A 2 -18.68 11.52 -16.48
CA LEU A 2 -19.37 10.60 -15.59
C LEU A 2 -18.51 10.47 -14.33
N PHE A 3 -19.07 10.89 -13.20
CA PHE A 3 -18.61 10.49 -11.88
C PHE A 3 -18.73 8.96 -11.81
N ILE A 4 -17.60 8.24 -11.75
CA ILE A 4 -17.61 6.88 -11.22
C ILE A 4 -17.65 7.06 -9.71
N SER A 5 -18.87 7.21 -9.20
CA SER A 5 -19.14 6.93 -7.81
C SER A 5 -18.90 5.44 -7.63
N PHE A 6 -17.85 5.05 -6.89
CA PHE A 6 -17.74 3.70 -6.36
C PHE A 6 -18.97 3.48 -5.49
N LEU A 7 -19.97 2.80 -6.05
CA LEU A 7 -21.15 2.37 -5.33
C LEU A 7 -20.67 1.34 -4.32
N CYS A 8 -20.59 1.72 -3.05
CA CYS A 8 -20.55 0.78 -1.94
C CYS A 8 -21.77 -0.13 -2.04
N ALA A 9 -21.60 -1.31 -2.62
CA ALA A 9 -22.52 -2.40 -2.42
C ALA A 9 -22.33 -2.85 -0.96
N ALA A 10 -23.26 -2.44 -0.09
CA ALA A 10 -23.33 -2.92 1.28
C ALA A 10 -23.65 -4.43 1.26
N CYS A 11 -22.62 -5.25 1.09
CA CYS A 11 -22.66 -6.66 1.41
C CYS A 11 -22.65 -6.76 2.93
N LEU A 12 -23.81 -7.11 3.50
CA LEU A 12 -23.92 -7.56 4.89
C LEU A 12 -23.06 -8.82 5.04
N VAL A 13 -21.79 -8.64 5.40
CA VAL A 13 -20.95 -9.73 5.89
C VAL A 13 -21.58 -10.18 7.20
N PRO A 14 -21.93 -11.47 7.38
CA PRO A 14 -22.35 -11.95 8.68
C PRO A 14 -21.21 -11.67 9.64
N SER A 15 -21.50 -10.87 10.68
CA SER A 15 -20.57 -10.55 11.75
C SER A 15 -19.92 -11.86 12.21
N ALA A 16 -18.65 -12.05 11.84
CA ALA A 16 -17.89 -13.16 12.35
C ALA A 16 -17.91 -13.02 13.87
N VAL A 17 -18.22 -14.14 14.54
CA VAL A 17 -18.06 -14.22 15.99
C VAL A 17 -16.61 -13.86 16.26
N VAL A 18 -16.40 -12.70 16.89
CA VAL A 18 -15.09 -12.27 17.36
C VAL A 18 -14.72 -13.28 18.43
N ASP A 19 -13.90 -14.26 18.02
CA ASP A 19 -13.24 -15.20 18.92
C ASP A 19 -12.39 -14.40 19.92
N GLU A 20 -12.00 -15.00 21.05
CA GLU A 20 -11.12 -14.35 22.04
C GLU A 20 -9.98 -13.56 21.36
N GLN A 21 -9.69 -12.35 21.85
CA GLN A 21 -8.62 -11.50 21.28
C GLN A 21 -7.32 -12.32 21.21
N ALA A 22 -6.94 -12.70 19.99
CA ALA A 22 -5.71 -13.42 19.75
C ALA A 22 -4.53 -12.56 20.22
N THR A 23 -3.51 -13.22 20.76
CA THR A 23 -2.23 -12.56 21.00
C THR A 23 -1.58 -12.13 19.67
N VAL A 24 -0.61 -11.22 19.74
CA VAL A 24 0.11 -10.78 18.54
C VAL A 24 0.92 -11.94 17.96
N GLU A 25 1.46 -12.80 18.82
CA GLU A 25 2.17 -14.02 18.45
C GLU A 25 1.26 -15.02 17.72
N GLU A 26 0.06 -15.29 18.24
CA GLU A 26 -0.92 -16.16 17.55
C GLU A 26 -1.34 -15.56 16.20
N THR A 27 -1.51 -14.24 16.13
CA THR A 27 -1.79 -13.53 14.88
C THR A 27 -0.64 -13.72 13.88
N TYR A 28 0.60 -13.57 14.32
CA TYR A 28 1.78 -13.72 13.49
C TYR A 28 1.98 -15.17 13.01
N ASP A 29 1.89 -16.14 13.92
CA ASP A 29 1.98 -17.57 13.59
C ASP A 29 0.95 -17.94 12.53
N ARG A 30 -0.28 -17.43 12.67
CA ARG A 30 -1.33 -17.65 11.69
C ARG A 30 -1.03 -17.04 10.32
N LEU A 31 -0.45 -15.84 10.29
CA LEU A 31 0.00 -15.21 9.03
C LEU A 31 1.11 -16.03 8.35
N GLN A 32 2.04 -16.60 9.12
CA GLN A 32 3.09 -17.47 8.59
C GLN A 32 2.52 -18.74 7.95
N GLU A 33 1.52 -19.37 8.56
CA GLU A 33 0.80 -20.52 7.97
C GLU A 33 0.13 -20.16 6.64
N LEU A 34 -0.35 -18.92 6.52
CA LEU A 34 -0.96 -18.37 5.30
C LEU A 34 0.09 -17.84 4.30
N GLY A 35 1.37 -18.04 4.58
CA GLY A 35 2.47 -17.71 3.69
C GLY A 35 2.94 -16.25 3.74
N ILE A 36 2.47 -15.45 4.69
CA ILE A 36 2.96 -14.09 4.93
C ILE A 36 4.16 -14.16 5.87
N ARG A 37 5.29 -13.62 5.44
CA ARG A 37 6.55 -13.72 6.18
C ARG A 37 7.16 -12.35 6.41
N LEU A 38 8.04 -12.30 7.40
CA LEU A 38 8.91 -11.14 7.57
C LEU A 38 10.01 -11.17 6.51
N ALA A 39 10.48 -9.98 6.14
CA ALA A 39 11.64 -9.83 5.27
C ALA A 39 12.89 -10.47 5.90
N GLU A 40 13.87 -10.81 5.06
CA GLU A 40 15.11 -11.42 5.53
C GLU A 40 15.81 -10.51 6.55
N GLY A 41 16.14 -11.07 7.72
CA GLY A 41 16.81 -10.34 8.81
C GLY A 41 15.88 -9.58 9.76
N VAL A 42 14.58 -9.50 9.46
CA VAL A 42 13.57 -8.91 10.35
C VAL A 42 13.02 -9.97 11.29
N VAL A 43 12.94 -9.65 12.58
CA VAL A 43 12.28 -10.49 13.60
C VAL A 43 10.99 -9.85 14.11
N LEU A 44 10.10 -10.65 14.68
CA LEU A 44 8.81 -10.15 15.21
C LEU A 44 9.00 -8.99 16.19
N GLN A 45 10.04 -9.05 17.03
CA GLN A 45 10.35 -7.99 17.99
C GLN A 45 10.61 -6.64 17.32
N ASP A 46 11.19 -6.61 16.12
CA ASP A 46 11.41 -5.36 15.37
C ASP A 46 10.08 -4.69 15.00
N VAL A 47 9.06 -5.50 14.69
CA VAL A 47 7.70 -5.04 14.37
C VAL A 47 6.98 -4.49 15.61
N LEU A 48 7.14 -5.17 16.75
CA LEU A 48 6.50 -4.79 18.02
C LEU A 48 7.13 -3.54 18.65
N ASP A 49 8.46 -3.43 18.54
CA ASP A 49 9.23 -2.32 19.10
C ASP A 49 9.30 -1.11 18.17
N TYR A 50 8.80 -1.24 16.93
CA TYR A 50 8.77 -0.14 15.99
C TYR A 50 8.07 1.08 16.59
N ARG A 51 8.76 2.20 16.54
CA ARG A 51 8.21 3.52 16.84
C ARG A 51 8.50 4.41 15.63
N PRO A 52 7.50 5.12 15.09
CA PRO A 52 7.73 6.06 14.02
C PRO A 52 8.86 7.04 14.41
N PRO A 53 9.79 7.36 13.48
CA PRO A 53 10.86 8.30 13.77
C PRO A 53 10.27 9.66 14.18
N VAL A 54 10.79 10.20 15.29
CA VAL A 54 10.41 11.54 15.74
C VAL A 54 11.17 12.55 14.90
N VAL A 55 10.48 13.26 14.01
CA VAL A 55 11.10 14.33 13.21
C VAL A 55 11.35 15.55 14.11
N PRO A 56 12.60 16.00 14.29
CA PRO A 56 12.91 17.13 15.16
C PRO A 56 12.17 18.40 14.72
N GLY A 57 11.45 19.04 15.64
CA GLY A 57 10.65 20.24 15.35
C GLY A 57 9.23 19.96 14.85
N VAL A 58 8.90 18.72 14.50
CA VAL A 58 7.53 18.29 14.16
C VAL A 58 6.87 17.74 15.41
N ARG A 59 5.73 18.32 15.78
CA ARG A 59 4.88 17.80 16.86
C ARG A 59 3.71 17.08 16.20
N PHE A 60 3.65 15.77 16.36
CA PHE A 60 2.45 15.01 16.01
C PHE A 60 1.37 15.29 17.04
N VAL A 61 0.18 15.66 16.56
CA VAL A 61 -0.96 16.04 17.38
C VAL A 61 -2.15 15.17 17.04
N SER A 62 -2.92 14.71 18.02
CA SER A 62 -4.16 14.00 17.73
C SER A 62 -5.11 14.87 16.89
N MET A 63 -6.06 14.26 16.16
CA MET A 63 -7.04 15.04 15.41
C MET A 63 -7.84 16.02 16.27
N ALA A 64 -8.09 15.69 17.54
CA ALA A 64 -8.75 16.57 18.49
C ALA A 64 -7.86 17.77 18.87
N GLU A 65 -6.56 17.54 19.08
CA GLU A 65 -5.59 18.61 19.31
C GLU A 65 -5.41 19.48 18.07
N LEU A 66 -5.28 18.90 16.88
CA LEU A 66 -5.19 19.62 15.61
C LEU A 66 -6.40 20.52 15.40
N GLN A 67 -7.61 19.96 15.60
CA GLN A 67 -8.84 20.74 15.52
C GLN A 67 -8.84 21.87 16.56
N SER A 68 -8.48 21.58 17.82
CA SER A 68 -8.40 22.61 18.86
C SER A 68 -7.41 23.71 18.49
N GLU A 69 -6.25 23.37 17.92
CA GLU A 69 -5.23 24.35 17.52
C GLU A 69 -5.67 25.22 16.35
N ILE A 70 -6.26 24.63 15.31
CA ILE A 70 -6.85 25.35 14.17
C ILE A 70 -7.91 26.34 14.68
N HIS A 71 -8.80 25.89 15.58
CA HIS A 71 -9.86 26.75 16.12
C HIS A 71 -9.34 27.85 17.05
N SER A 72 -8.23 27.61 17.75
CA SER A 72 -7.62 28.58 18.67
C SER A 72 -6.72 29.62 17.98
N GLY A 73 -6.31 29.37 16.72
CA GLY A 73 -5.37 30.22 15.99
C GLY A 73 -3.92 30.16 16.50
N ALA A 74 -3.59 29.19 17.36
CA ALA A 74 -2.27 29.06 17.99
C ALA A 74 -1.14 28.66 17.03
N SER A 75 -1.45 28.12 15.85
CA SER A 75 -0.45 27.67 14.87
C SER A 75 0.32 28.80 14.18
N ALA A 76 -0.10 30.06 14.32
CA ALA A 76 0.60 31.20 13.72
C ALA A 76 1.88 31.63 14.47
N GLU A 77 2.08 31.20 15.73
CA GLU A 77 3.22 31.64 16.56
C GLU A 77 4.28 30.55 16.80
N HIS A 78 4.09 29.32 16.33
CA HIS A 78 5.08 28.25 16.47
C HIS A 78 5.47 27.70 15.09
N ASN A 79 6.76 27.81 14.75
CA ASN A 79 7.40 27.19 13.57
C ASN A 79 7.41 25.63 13.63
N ALA A 80 6.47 25.01 14.33
CA ALA A 80 6.33 23.57 14.36
C ALA A 80 5.41 23.20 13.19
N ASP A 81 5.96 22.53 12.18
CA ASP A 81 5.13 21.88 11.18
C ASP A 81 4.23 20.87 11.92
N LEU A 82 2.92 21.09 11.82
CA LEU A 82 1.93 20.19 12.40
C LEU A 82 1.75 19.02 11.43
N GLY A 83 2.34 17.88 11.78
CA GLY A 83 2.02 16.61 11.13
C GLY A 83 0.71 16.06 11.69
N SER A 84 -0.24 15.74 10.82
CA SER A 84 -1.31 14.82 11.22
C SER A 84 -0.67 13.45 11.43
N PRO A 85 -0.89 12.75 12.56
CA PRO A 85 -0.59 11.34 12.63
C PRO A 85 -1.49 10.67 11.59
N HIS A 86 -0.89 10.29 10.45
CA HIS A 86 -1.56 9.39 9.52
C HIS A 86 -1.77 8.08 10.29
N HIS A 87 -3.04 7.83 10.61
CA HIS A 87 -3.57 6.66 11.32
C HIS A 87 -3.17 6.56 12.81
N ASN A 88 -4.16 6.26 13.65
CA ASN A 88 -3.88 5.77 15.01
C ASN A 88 -2.93 4.56 14.90
N GLU A 89 -2.04 4.35 15.88
CA GLU A 89 -1.23 3.14 15.91
C GLU A 89 -2.13 1.92 15.68
N PRO A 90 -1.84 1.07 14.68
CA PRO A 90 -2.68 -0.06 14.37
C PRO A 90 -2.77 -0.98 15.58
N ASP A 91 -3.97 -1.47 15.88
CA ASP A 91 -4.16 -2.52 16.88
C ASP A 91 -3.50 -3.80 16.37
N LEU A 92 -2.33 -4.14 16.92
CA LEU A 92 -1.56 -5.31 16.50
C LEU A 92 -2.20 -6.64 16.92
N THR A 93 -3.20 -6.63 17.80
CA THR A 93 -4.01 -7.83 18.13
C THR A 93 -5.09 -8.07 17.09
N ASN A 94 -5.37 -7.08 16.24
CA ASN A 94 -6.21 -7.23 15.07
C ASN A 94 -5.34 -7.64 13.86
N PRO A 95 -5.68 -8.73 13.15
CA PRO A 95 -4.91 -9.16 11.99
C PRO A 95 -4.75 -8.09 10.90
N MET A 96 -5.77 -7.27 10.64
CA MET A 96 -5.65 -6.14 9.71
C MET A 96 -4.65 -5.11 10.20
N GLY A 97 -4.67 -4.77 11.49
CA GLY A 97 -3.72 -3.84 12.07
C GLY A 97 -2.29 -4.35 11.99
N PHE A 98 -2.09 -5.64 12.26
CA PHE A 98 -0.78 -6.28 12.11
C PHE A 98 -0.32 -6.32 10.65
N MET A 99 -1.17 -6.75 9.71
CA MET A 99 -0.85 -6.76 8.28
C MET A 99 -0.59 -5.35 7.73
N TRP A 100 -1.32 -4.35 8.23
CA TRP A 100 -1.08 -2.95 7.92
C TRP A 100 0.32 -2.54 8.35
N ARG A 101 0.71 -2.85 9.59
CA ARG A 101 2.08 -2.62 10.08
C ARG A 101 3.12 -3.28 9.17
N LEU A 102 2.88 -4.51 8.71
CA LEU A 102 3.79 -5.22 7.80
C LEU A 102 3.90 -4.54 6.42
N GLY A 103 2.80 -3.98 5.91
CA GLY A 103 2.69 -3.43 4.56
C GLY A 103 3.02 -1.95 4.42
N THR A 104 2.83 -1.14 5.47
CA THR A 104 3.10 0.31 5.46
C THR A 104 4.48 0.68 5.94
N GLU A 105 4.94 0.03 7.01
CA GLU A 105 6.05 0.58 7.76
C GLU A 105 7.38 0.20 7.14
N ARG A 106 8.14 1.27 6.94
CA ARG A 106 9.50 1.28 6.45
C ARG A 106 10.38 1.39 7.68
N LEU A 107 11.23 0.40 7.92
CA LEU A 107 12.34 0.61 8.84
C LEU A 107 13.17 1.79 8.27
N PRO A 108 13.35 2.88 9.02
CA PRO A 108 14.27 3.92 8.62
C PRO A 108 15.62 3.23 8.39
N ALA A 109 16.26 3.41 7.22
CA ALA A 109 17.61 2.88 7.03
C ALA A 109 18.58 3.42 8.10
N ASP A 110 18.18 4.46 8.83
CA ASP A 110 18.90 5.15 9.88
C ASP A 110 18.87 4.53 11.30
N LEU A 111 18.81 3.18 11.38
CA LEU A 111 19.82 2.48 12.18
C LEU A 111 21.28 2.83 11.75
N TYR A 112 21.43 3.59 10.65
CA TYR A 112 22.56 4.43 10.23
C TYR A 112 22.14 5.84 9.71
N GLU A 113 22.20 6.86 10.58
CA GLU A 113 22.07 8.32 10.34
C GLU A 113 22.10 8.81 8.86
N ARG A 114 20.96 9.25 8.28
CA ARG A 114 20.96 10.08 7.04
C ARG A 114 19.79 11.10 6.97
N PRO A 115 19.94 12.19 6.19
CA PRO A 115 19.00 13.31 6.17
C PRO A 115 17.74 13.05 5.32
N PHE A 116 16.63 13.65 5.75
CA PHE A 116 15.23 13.52 5.30
C PHE A 116 14.92 13.96 3.84
N GLU A 117 15.90 14.42 3.06
CA GLU A 117 15.64 15.23 1.86
C GLU A 117 15.52 14.45 0.54
N THR A 118 15.56 13.11 0.56
CA THR A 118 15.35 12.31 -0.66
C THR A 118 14.35 11.19 -0.40
N TRP A 119 13.09 11.42 -0.78
CA TRP A 119 12.06 10.38 -0.92
C TRP A 119 12.36 9.53 -2.15
N SER A 120 13.49 8.82 -2.16
CA SER A 120 13.73 7.72 -3.10
C SER A 120 13.61 6.40 -2.34
N ASP A 121 12.79 5.49 -2.86
CA ASP A 121 12.46 4.18 -2.27
C ASP A 121 13.68 3.25 -2.08
N GLU A 122 14.87 3.64 -2.52
CA GLU A 122 16.10 2.85 -2.44
C GLU A 122 16.72 2.77 -1.04
N SER A 123 16.15 3.45 -0.04
CA SER A 123 16.73 3.56 1.31
C SER A 123 15.86 3.02 2.45
N TYR A 124 14.93 2.10 2.21
CA TYR A 124 14.05 1.58 3.27
C TYR A 124 13.90 0.05 3.21
N ALA A 125 14.01 -0.60 4.36
CA ALA A 125 13.66 -2.01 4.50
C ALA A 125 12.18 -2.12 4.91
N VAL A 126 11.42 -2.97 4.23
CA VAL A 126 10.03 -3.27 4.60
C VAL A 126 9.99 -4.42 5.60
N PHE A 127 8.96 -4.47 6.44
CA PHE A 127 8.78 -5.60 7.36
C PHE A 127 8.40 -6.89 6.64
N SER A 128 7.73 -6.81 5.50
CA SER A 128 7.36 -7.95 4.67
C SER A 128 7.45 -7.61 3.18
N GLU A 129 7.88 -8.58 2.37
CA GLU A 129 7.78 -8.53 0.90
C GLU A 129 6.56 -9.31 0.38
N ASP A 130 5.73 -9.87 1.28
CA ASP A 130 4.52 -10.62 0.93
C ASP A 130 3.24 -9.76 0.99
N ILE A 131 3.32 -8.58 1.61
CA ILE A 131 2.23 -7.60 1.72
C ILE A 131 2.74 -6.22 1.33
N LEU A 132 1.91 -5.46 0.63
CA LEU A 132 2.14 -4.06 0.28
C LEU A 132 0.91 -3.25 0.67
N ALA A 133 1.07 -2.28 1.57
CA ALA A 133 0.04 -1.26 1.77
C ALA A 133 0.16 -0.21 0.66
N VAL A 134 -0.96 0.10 0.03
CA VAL A 134 -1.05 1.11 -1.02
C VAL A 134 -2.09 2.13 -0.59
N ASP A 135 -1.63 3.36 -0.36
CA ASP A 135 -2.51 4.52 -0.42
C ASP A 135 -2.78 4.82 -1.89
N PHE A 136 -4.05 4.91 -2.27
CA PHE A 136 -4.39 5.21 -3.66
C PHE A 136 -4.03 6.65 -4.04
N GLU A 137 -3.84 7.59 -3.10
CA GLU A 137 -3.40 8.98 -3.33
C GLU A 137 -1.86 9.13 -3.33
N MET A 138 -1.15 8.26 -4.05
CA MET A 138 0.33 8.19 -4.01
C MET A 138 1.05 8.57 -5.31
N ILE A 139 0.35 8.97 -6.38
CA ILE A 139 0.92 9.24 -7.70
C ILE A 139 1.06 10.74 -7.92
N ALA A 140 2.17 11.36 -7.49
CA ALA A 140 2.39 12.80 -7.60
C ALA A 140 3.48 13.20 -8.59
N ASN A 141 4.50 12.35 -8.78
CA ASN A 141 5.73 12.68 -9.48
C ASN A 141 6.18 11.55 -10.42
N PRO A 142 7.03 11.87 -11.42
CA PRO A 142 7.76 10.86 -12.18
C PRO A 142 8.53 9.93 -11.24
N GLY A 143 8.41 8.63 -11.45
CA GLY A 143 8.98 7.59 -10.60
C GLY A 143 7.92 6.80 -9.85
N ASP A 144 6.77 7.40 -9.53
CA ASP A 144 5.80 6.81 -8.61
C ASP A 144 5.17 5.52 -9.17
N TYR A 145 4.83 5.49 -10.46
CA TYR A 145 4.33 4.27 -11.10
C TYR A 145 5.41 3.19 -11.22
N ALA A 146 6.65 3.58 -11.54
CA ALA A 146 7.76 2.64 -11.63
C ALA A 146 8.06 2.01 -10.26
N ASN A 147 8.04 2.81 -9.20
CA ASN A 147 8.20 2.38 -7.83
C ASN A 147 7.08 1.43 -7.40
N LEU A 148 5.81 1.80 -7.66
CA LEU A 148 4.67 0.93 -7.38
C LEU A 148 4.79 -0.42 -8.09
N LEU A 149 5.10 -0.42 -9.39
CA LEU A 149 5.24 -1.65 -10.17
C LEU A 149 6.44 -2.50 -9.69
N ASN A 150 7.54 -1.88 -9.30
CA ASN A 150 8.68 -2.56 -8.67
C ASN A 150 8.36 -3.12 -7.28
N ARG A 151 7.46 -2.50 -6.51
CA ARG A 151 6.98 -3.06 -5.23
C ARG A 151 6.04 -4.24 -5.46
N LEU A 152 5.11 -4.12 -6.41
CA LEU A 152 4.22 -5.21 -6.81
C LEU A 152 5.02 -6.44 -7.27
N SER A 153 6.09 -6.25 -8.05
CA SER A 153 6.91 -7.35 -8.59
C SER A 153 7.61 -8.19 -7.52
N ARG A 154 7.84 -7.63 -6.32
CA ARG A 154 8.42 -8.35 -5.18
C ARG A 154 7.42 -9.27 -4.49
N LEU A 155 6.12 -8.96 -4.57
CA LEU A 155 5.07 -9.80 -3.99
C LEU A 155 5.12 -11.23 -4.55
N GLY A 156 4.75 -12.20 -3.71
CA GLY A 156 4.73 -13.60 -4.10
C GLY A 156 6.13 -14.19 -4.36
N GLY A 157 7.17 -13.60 -3.74
CA GLY A 157 8.54 -14.07 -3.83
C GLY A 157 9.21 -13.80 -5.19
N GLY A 158 8.90 -12.68 -5.84
CA GLY A 158 9.49 -12.33 -7.13
C GLY A 158 8.95 -13.15 -8.31
N LEU A 159 7.70 -13.60 -8.21
CA LEU A 159 7.04 -14.40 -9.25
C LEU A 159 7.02 -13.67 -10.61
N VAL A 160 6.82 -12.36 -10.58
CA VAL A 160 6.89 -11.48 -11.75
C VAL A 160 8.23 -10.76 -11.72
N VAL A 161 9.17 -11.18 -12.57
CA VAL A 161 10.49 -10.53 -12.68
C VAL A 161 10.42 -9.46 -13.77
N LEU A 162 10.57 -8.20 -13.35
CA LEU A 162 10.58 -7.04 -14.23
C LEU A 162 12.00 -6.47 -14.31
N ASN A 163 12.40 -6.01 -15.49
CA ASN A 163 13.66 -5.28 -15.68
C ASN A 163 13.38 -3.92 -16.31
N ASN A 164 14.32 -2.98 -16.13
CA ASN A 164 14.28 -1.66 -16.78
C ASN A 164 12.94 -0.93 -16.61
N VAL A 165 12.37 -0.99 -15.40
CA VAL A 165 11.09 -0.34 -15.09
C VAL A 165 11.30 1.17 -14.98
N THR A 166 10.63 1.93 -15.85
CA THR A 166 10.67 3.39 -15.87
C THR A 166 9.30 3.94 -16.19
N ASP A 167 8.94 5.08 -15.63
CA ASP A 167 7.75 5.82 -16.01
C ASP A 167 8.09 7.23 -16.50
N GLU A 168 7.24 7.73 -17.39
CA GLU A 168 7.23 9.10 -17.86
C GLU A 168 5.85 9.67 -17.60
N MET A 169 5.77 10.70 -16.76
CA MET A 169 4.54 11.44 -16.52
C MET A 169 4.79 12.94 -16.37
N PRO A 170 3.84 13.81 -16.78
CA PRO A 170 3.85 15.19 -16.31
C PRO A 170 3.68 15.20 -14.78
N ASN A 171 4.20 16.23 -14.12
CA ASN A 171 3.83 16.48 -12.72
C ASN A 171 2.31 16.67 -12.62
N THR A 172 1.65 16.17 -11.58
CA THR A 172 0.18 16.10 -11.48
C THR A 172 -0.50 17.47 -11.63
N TRP A 173 0.09 18.54 -11.11
CA TRP A 173 -0.43 19.90 -11.30
C TRP A 173 -0.44 20.34 -12.78
N LEU A 174 0.48 19.85 -13.62
CA LEU A 174 0.45 20.08 -15.08
C LEU A 174 -0.64 19.24 -15.77
N ALA A 175 -0.94 18.04 -15.24
CA ALA A 175 -2.02 17.20 -15.73
C ALA A 175 -3.39 17.84 -15.48
N GLU A 176 -3.57 18.47 -14.32
CA GLU A 176 -4.78 19.24 -13.98
C GLU A 176 -5.01 20.43 -14.92
N LEU A 177 -3.92 21.08 -15.37
CA LEU A 177 -3.98 22.13 -16.39
C LEU A 177 -4.25 21.60 -17.81
N GLY A 178 -4.41 20.28 -17.97
CA GLY A 178 -4.78 19.64 -19.23
C GLY A 178 -3.64 19.46 -20.22
N VAL A 179 -2.37 19.59 -19.78
CA VAL A 179 -1.19 19.46 -20.66
C VAL A 179 -1.01 18.01 -21.14
N SER A 180 -1.16 17.04 -20.23
CA SER A 180 -1.26 15.61 -20.53
C SER A 180 -1.95 14.93 -19.35
N ARG A 181 -2.86 13.99 -19.61
CA ARG A 181 -3.60 13.24 -18.58
C ARG A 181 -3.13 11.79 -18.47
N HIS A 182 -1.93 11.49 -18.95
CA HIS A 182 -1.45 10.12 -19.02
C HIS A 182 -0.01 10.02 -18.58
N ALA A 183 0.28 8.94 -17.87
CA ALA A 183 1.62 8.43 -17.67
C ALA A 183 1.89 7.28 -18.65
N THR A 184 3.17 7.10 -18.99
CA THR A 184 3.65 5.92 -19.70
C THR A 184 4.55 5.14 -18.76
N LEU A 185 4.27 3.86 -18.57
CA LEU A 185 5.07 2.93 -17.77
C LEU A 185 5.67 1.90 -18.71
N GLU A 186 7.00 1.83 -18.74
CA GLU A 186 7.77 0.92 -19.60
C GLU A 186 8.58 -0.05 -18.75
N PHE A 187 8.67 -1.30 -19.20
CA PHE A 187 9.44 -2.34 -18.52
C PHE A 187 9.70 -3.51 -19.46
N GLU A 188 10.59 -4.41 -19.03
CA GLU A 188 10.84 -5.69 -19.68
C GLU A 188 10.30 -6.84 -18.83
N PHE A 189 9.57 -7.75 -19.45
CA PHE A 189 9.06 -8.98 -18.82
C PHE A 189 9.28 -10.16 -19.77
N GLN A 190 9.86 -11.24 -19.26
CA GLN A 190 10.21 -12.43 -20.06
C GLN A 190 11.03 -12.13 -21.34
N GLY A 191 11.84 -11.07 -21.32
CA GLY A 191 12.66 -10.64 -22.46
C GLY A 191 11.93 -9.81 -23.52
N GLU A 192 10.66 -9.48 -23.30
CA GLU A 192 9.88 -8.60 -24.16
C GLU A 192 9.70 -7.22 -23.50
N ARG A 193 9.74 -6.16 -24.32
CA ARG A 193 9.46 -4.80 -23.85
C ARG A 193 7.95 -4.56 -23.87
N HIS A 194 7.43 -4.07 -22.76
CA HIS A 194 6.05 -3.68 -22.58
C HIS A 194 5.95 -2.19 -22.31
N GLN A 195 4.82 -1.62 -22.71
CA GLN A 195 4.47 -0.23 -22.46
C GLN A 195 3.01 -0.15 -22.06
N TRP A 196 2.75 0.42 -20.90
CA TRP A 196 1.43 0.64 -20.34
C TRP A 196 1.15 2.13 -20.31
N ARG A 197 0.04 2.54 -20.92
CA ARG A 197 -0.52 3.89 -20.74
C ARG A 197 -1.44 3.85 -19.51
N MET A 198 -1.21 4.75 -18.56
CA MET A 198 -2.00 4.94 -17.34
C MET A 198 -2.70 6.30 -17.40
N GLU A 199 -3.93 6.39 -16.90
CA GLU A 199 -4.64 7.65 -16.72
C GLU A 199 -4.15 8.37 -15.47
N LEU A 200 -4.03 9.69 -15.54
CA LEU A 200 -3.70 10.54 -14.40
C LEU A 200 -4.97 11.25 -13.92
N ASN A 201 -5.30 11.05 -12.65
CA ASN A 201 -6.41 11.70 -11.98
C ASN A 201 -5.95 12.25 -10.64
N HIS A 202 -5.54 13.52 -10.60
CA HIS A 202 -4.89 14.10 -9.43
C HIS A 202 -3.69 13.25 -9.00
N ASP A 203 -3.59 12.96 -7.71
CA ASP A 203 -2.62 12.07 -7.08
C ASP A 203 -3.06 10.60 -7.02
N TRP A 204 -4.18 10.24 -7.66
CA TRP A 204 -4.71 8.89 -7.60
C TRP A 204 -4.01 7.94 -8.56
N VAL A 205 -3.77 6.72 -8.09
CA VAL A 205 -3.33 5.61 -8.95
C VAL A 205 -4.44 5.18 -9.90
N ASP A 206 -4.07 4.89 -11.14
CA ASP A 206 -4.91 4.21 -12.12
C ASP A 206 -5.05 2.73 -11.70
N PRO A 207 -6.26 2.26 -11.33
CA PRO A 207 -6.45 0.88 -10.89
C PRO A 207 -6.09 -0.17 -11.96
N LEU A 208 -5.99 0.24 -13.23
CA LEU A 208 -5.58 -0.62 -14.32
C LEU A 208 -4.17 -1.19 -14.14
N VAL A 209 -3.31 -0.54 -13.34
CA VAL A 209 -1.97 -1.07 -13.00
C VAL A 209 -2.07 -2.42 -12.29
N PHE A 210 -3.04 -2.58 -11.37
CA PHE A 210 -3.23 -3.82 -10.61
C PHE A 210 -3.81 -4.93 -11.48
N VAL A 211 -4.79 -4.59 -12.32
CA VAL A 211 -5.37 -5.53 -13.28
C VAL A 211 -4.33 -6.04 -14.27
N ARG A 212 -3.50 -5.14 -14.82
CA ARG A 212 -2.43 -5.52 -15.75
C ARG A 212 -1.31 -6.28 -15.04
N PHE A 213 -0.99 -5.96 -13.79
CA PHE A 213 -0.04 -6.74 -13.02
C PHE A 213 -0.53 -8.18 -12.77
N ASP A 214 -1.81 -8.37 -12.43
CA ASP A 214 -2.39 -9.71 -12.33
C ASP A 214 -2.31 -10.50 -13.64
N GLN A 215 -2.48 -9.83 -14.79
CA GLN A 215 -2.26 -10.45 -16.10
C GLN A 215 -0.81 -10.93 -16.27
N LEU A 216 0.18 -10.18 -15.78
CA LEU A 216 1.57 -10.65 -15.79
C LEU A 216 1.74 -11.91 -14.92
N ILE A 217 1.11 -11.97 -13.75
CA ILE A 217 1.10 -13.17 -12.90
C ILE A 217 0.51 -14.35 -13.68
N GLU A 218 -0.63 -14.16 -14.35
CA GLU A 218 -1.28 -15.20 -15.16
C GLU A 218 -0.36 -15.74 -16.26
N LEU A 219 0.41 -14.88 -16.93
CA LEU A 219 1.37 -15.26 -17.97
C LEU A 219 2.54 -16.10 -17.45
N THR A 220 2.81 -16.10 -16.14
CA THR A 220 3.80 -17.03 -15.54
C THR A 220 3.30 -18.48 -15.47
N GLY A 221 1.99 -18.71 -15.64
CA GLY A 221 1.35 -20.02 -15.48
C GLY A 221 1.17 -20.44 -14.02
N ALA A 222 1.54 -19.59 -13.05
CA ALA A 222 1.41 -19.88 -11.64
C ALA A 222 -0.07 -19.87 -11.17
N PRO A 223 -0.43 -20.63 -10.12
CA PRO A 223 -1.78 -20.64 -9.57
C PRO A 223 -2.12 -19.39 -8.73
N GLN A 224 -1.12 -18.59 -8.33
CA GLN A 224 -1.32 -17.37 -7.54
C GLN A 224 -1.94 -16.25 -8.38
N ARG A 225 -2.60 -15.30 -7.71
CA ARG A 225 -3.18 -14.09 -8.31
C ARG A 225 -2.99 -12.89 -7.38
N LEU A 226 -3.19 -11.69 -7.91
CA LEU A 226 -3.16 -10.47 -7.11
C LEU A 226 -4.51 -10.28 -6.40
N TYR A 227 -4.44 -10.07 -5.09
CA TYR A 227 -5.57 -9.76 -4.24
C TYR A 227 -5.29 -8.50 -3.42
N SER A 228 -6.34 -7.85 -2.93
CA SER A 228 -6.20 -6.87 -1.86
C SER A 228 -7.25 -7.04 -0.76
N LEU A 229 -6.92 -6.57 0.44
CA LEU A 229 -7.87 -6.36 1.54
C LEU A 229 -8.15 -4.86 1.65
N ASN A 230 -9.42 -4.48 1.55
CA ASN A 230 -9.80 -3.08 1.71
C ASN A 230 -9.81 -2.66 3.19
N ASP A 231 -9.23 -1.51 3.49
CA ASP A 231 -9.14 -0.97 4.86
C ASP A 231 -10.39 -0.15 5.29
N GLY A 232 -11.38 -0.04 4.41
CA GLY A 232 -12.58 0.79 4.59
C GLY A 232 -12.40 2.26 4.16
N GLY A 233 -11.25 2.63 3.61
CA GLY A 233 -10.87 3.97 3.20
C GLY A 233 -10.30 4.03 1.78
N GLN A 234 -9.28 4.88 1.59
CA GLN A 234 -8.61 5.16 0.32
C GLN A 234 -7.36 4.30 0.12
N SER A 235 -7.24 3.19 0.85
CA SER A 235 -6.05 2.36 0.81
C SER A 235 -6.41 0.87 0.88
N ASP A 236 -5.48 0.05 0.41
CA ASP A 236 -5.67 -1.40 0.33
C ASP A 236 -4.36 -2.11 0.69
N LEU A 237 -4.46 -3.30 1.28
CA LEU A 237 -3.32 -4.21 1.50
C LEU A 237 -3.26 -5.23 0.37
N PHE A 238 -2.27 -5.14 -0.50
CA PHE A 238 -2.04 -6.00 -1.65
C PHE A 238 -1.15 -7.19 -1.31
N PHE A 239 -1.47 -8.34 -1.87
CA PHE A 239 -0.68 -9.57 -1.72
C PHE A 239 -0.91 -10.51 -2.91
N VAL A 240 0.06 -11.39 -3.17
CA VAL A 240 -0.02 -12.42 -4.21
C VAL A 240 -0.15 -13.78 -3.56
N SER A 241 -1.25 -14.48 -3.81
CA SER A 241 -1.50 -15.77 -3.16
C SER A 241 -2.42 -16.67 -3.99
N THR A 242 -2.61 -17.91 -3.56
CA THR A 242 -3.59 -18.80 -4.18
C THR A 242 -5.02 -18.36 -3.79
N PRO A 243 -6.05 -18.68 -4.59
CA PRO A 243 -7.43 -18.32 -4.26
C PRO A 243 -7.89 -18.86 -2.90
N ALA A 244 -7.44 -20.06 -2.51
CA ALA A 244 -7.81 -20.68 -1.23
C ALA A 244 -7.23 -19.90 -0.05
N THR A 245 -5.94 -19.57 -0.12
CA THR A 245 -5.23 -18.78 0.89
C THR A 245 -5.75 -17.34 0.96
N ALA A 246 -6.03 -16.71 -0.19
CA ALA A 246 -6.60 -15.36 -0.22
C ALA A 246 -7.97 -15.29 0.46
N ALA A 247 -8.84 -16.27 0.21
CA ALA A 247 -10.13 -16.38 0.89
C ALA A 247 -9.98 -16.60 2.40
N GLU A 248 -8.93 -17.30 2.82
CA GLU A 248 -8.62 -17.52 4.25
C GLU A 248 -8.07 -16.27 4.92
N LEU A 249 -7.17 -15.53 4.26
CA LEU A 249 -6.69 -14.23 4.70
C LEU A 249 -7.85 -13.23 4.85
N GLY A 250 -8.77 -13.15 3.88
CA GLY A 250 -9.94 -12.27 3.99
C GLY A 250 -10.86 -12.63 5.16
N ARG A 251 -11.06 -13.92 5.45
CA ARG A 251 -11.83 -14.34 6.64
C ARG A 251 -11.11 -14.02 7.94
N PHE A 252 -9.79 -14.26 7.98
CA PHE A 252 -8.97 -14.04 9.15
C PHE A 252 -8.87 -12.55 9.49
N SER A 253 -8.74 -11.71 8.47
CA SER A 253 -8.62 -10.27 8.62
C SER A 253 -9.96 -9.58 8.91
N GLY A 254 -11.06 -10.19 8.49
CA GLY A 254 -12.39 -9.57 8.57
C GLY A 254 -12.61 -8.43 7.58
N ALA A 255 -11.65 -8.18 6.68
CA ALA A 255 -11.73 -7.15 5.65
C ALA A 255 -12.35 -7.68 4.35
N GLU A 256 -12.84 -6.76 3.52
CA GLU A 256 -13.32 -7.10 2.18
C GLU A 256 -12.15 -7.52 1.30
N LEU A 257 -12.23 -8.75 0.78
CA LEU A 257 -11.26 -9.29 -0.18
C LEU A 257 -11.63 -8.88 -1.61
N ARG A 258 -10.71 -8.25 -2.33
CA ARG A 258 -10.82 -7.94 -3.75
C ARG A 258 -9.97 -8.86 -4.58
N ASP A 259 -10.55 -9.36 -5.67
CA ASP A 259 -9.89 -10.14 -6.71
C ASP A 259 -9.69 -9.26 -7.95
N TRP A 260 -8.46 -8.86 -8.23
CA TRP A 260 -8.19 -7.87 -9.27
C TRP A 260 -8.53 -8.36 -10.70
N ARG A 261 -8.78 -9.66 -10.87
CA ARG A 261 -9.29 -10.22 -12.14
C ARG A 261 -10.71 -9.79 -12.46
N SER A 262 -11.55 -9.57 -11.46
CA SER A 262 -12.97 -9.24 -11.69
C SER A 262 -13.13 -7.85 -12.34
N PHE A 263 -12.12 -6.99 -12.23
CA PHE A 263 -12.15 -5.63 -12.76
C PHE A 263 -11.68 -5.52 -14.23
N ARG A 264 -11.29 -6.64 -14.87
CA ARG A 264 -10.78 -6.66 -16.26
C ARG A 264 -11.76 -6.09 -17.27
N ASP A 265 -13.05 -6.32 -17.06
CA ASP A 265 -14.12 -5.87 -17.95
C ASP A 265 -14.79 -4.57 -17.44
N GLU A 266 -14.42 -4.10 -16.25
CA GLU A 266 -15.03 -2.94 -15.58
C GLU A 266 -14.22 -1.65 -15.78
N LEU A 267 -12.92 -1.80 -16.07
CA LEU A 267 -12.02 -0.69 -16.34
C LEU A 267 -11.83 -0.51 -17.85
N PRO A 268 -11.88 0.73 -18.36
CA PRO A 268 -11.85 1.05 -19.80
C PRO A 268 -10.51 0.77 -20.50
#